data_AF-A0A7C6SBM3-F1
#
_entry.id   AF-A0A7C6SBM3-F1
#
_cell.length_a   1.000
_cell.length_b   1.000
_cell.length_c   1.000
_cell.angle_alpha   90.00
_cell.angle_beta   90.00
_cell.angle_gamma   90.00
#
_symmetry.space_group_name_H-M   'P 1'
#
loop_
_entity.id
_entity.type
_entity.pdbx_description
1 polymer ?
#
loop_
_entity_poly.entity_id
_entity_poly.type
_entity_poly.pdbx_seq_one_letter_code
_entity_poly.pdbx_strand_id
1 'polypeptide(L)'
;MAKNKLSYKVIGFWSVIALLTLLFIGFVIAKFIETRNIQTMEDMSNLREQQIFEQQGTYYVYVYSKFGIEGHEQILDKAAELEETIVNYLTYAKRNKEASKLYGMIVDSGSDNYGNYGALVFGTQSTNVRNVTSFSNFKVHVDDLPMLVKISNGRVTDQYLTESAIKEELQKAMGIE
;
A
#
# COMPACT_ATOMS: atom_id res chain seq x y z
N MET A 1 1.53 -39.14 58.02
CA MET A 1 1.74 -38.42 56.74
C MET A 1 1.78 -39.41 55.60
N ALA A 2 0.67 -39.59 54.87
CA ALA A 2 0.68 -40.42 53.67
C ALA A 2 1.37 -39.63 52.54
N LYS A 3 2.57 -40.03 52.13
CA LYS A 3 3.19 -39.56 50.89
C LYS A 3 2.37 -40.14 49.74
N ASN A 4 1.51 -39.33 49.12
CA ASN A 4 0.81 -39.70 47.89
C ASN A 4 1.87 -40.08 46.85
N LYS A 5 1.99 -41.39 46.55
CA LYS A 5 2.81 -41.87 45.44
C LYS A 5 2.20 -41.31 44.16
N LEU A 6 2.87 -40.33 43.54
CA LEU A 6 2.45 -39.82 42.24
C LEU A 6 2.35 -41.01 41.28
N SER A 7 1.13 -41.27 40.81
CA SER A 7 0.89 -42.34 39.85
C SER A 7 1.51 -41.94 38.52
N TYR A 8 2.43 -42.75 38.00
CA TYR A 8 3.05 -42.55 36.68
C TYR A 8 2.00 -42.37 35.55
N LYS A 9 0.80 -42.94 35.70
CA LYS A 9 -0.33 -42.74 34.78
C LYS A 9 -0.84 -41.30 34.80
N VAL A 10 -0.88 -40.68 35.99
CA VAL A 10 -1.30 -39.29 36.17
C VAL A 10 -0.26 -38.34 35.60
N ILE A 11 1.04 -38.61 35.82
CA ILE A 11 2.13 -37.82 35.21
C ILE A 11 2.06 -37.91 33.67
N GLY A 12 1.93 -39.12 33.11
CA GLY A 12 1.83 -39.29 31.65
C GLY A 12 0.63 -38.56 31.05
N PHE A 13 -0.53 -38.62 31.70
CA PHE A 13 -1.74 -37.91 31.26
C PHE A 13 -1.55 -36.39 31.23
N TRP A 14 -1.01 -35.81 32.30
CA TRP A 14 -0.78 -34.37 32.38
C TRP A 14 0.33 -33.89 31.44
N SER A 15 1.37 -34.71 31.20
CA SER A 15 2.42 -34.40 30.22
C SER A 15 1.88 -34.32 28.79
N VAL A 16 0.97 -35.23 28.41
CA VAL A 16 0.33 -35.20 27.08
C VAL A 16 -0.56 -33.97 26.93
N ILE A 17 -1.35 -33.64 27.95
CA ILE A 17 -2.17 -32.42 27.95
C ILE A 17 -1.27 -31.19 27.82
N ALA A 18 -0.22 -31.08 28.64
CA ALA A 18 0.71 -29.95 28.60
C ALA A 18 1.37 -29.78 27.22
N LEU A 19 1.76 -30.89 26.57
CA LEU A 19 2.32 -30.88 25.22
C LEU A 19 1.30 -30.38 24.18
N LEU A 20 0.05 -30.87 24.24
CA LEU A 20 -1.02 -30.43 23.34
C LEU A 20 -1.34 -28.95 23.53
N THR A 21 -1.37 -28.47 24.77
CA THR A 21 -1.61 -27.05 25.08
C THR A 21 -0.47 -26.17 24.54
N LEU A 22 0.78 -26.62 24.66
CA LEU A 22 1.96 -25.92 24.11
C LEU A 22 1.89 -25.82 22.59
N LEU A 23 1.53 -26.92 21.91
CA LEU A 23 1.34 -26.93 20.46
C LEU A 23 0.19 -26.01 20.03
N PHE A 24 -0.91 -26.01 20.77
CA PHE A 24 -2.05 -25.13 20.50
C PHE A 24 -1.67 -23.65 20.66
N ILE A 25 -0.99 -23.28 21.74
CA ILE A 25 -0.50 -21.90 21.96
C ILE A 25 0.46 -21.49 20.83
N GLY A 26 1.41 -22.37 20.47
CA GLY A 26 2.33 -22.11 19.37
C GLY A 26 1.60 -21.89 18.04
N PHE A 27 0.59 -22.71 17.74
CA PHE A 27 -0.24 -22.56 16.54
C PHE A 27 -1.04 -21.25 16.53
N VAL A 28 -1.65 -20.87 17.66
CA VAL A 28 -2.40 -19.60 17.78
C VAL A 28 -1.46 -18.41 17.57
N ILE A 29 -0.26 -18.40 18.17
CA ILE A 29 0.72 -17.33 17.99
C ILE A 29 1.16 -17.25 16.52
N ALA A 30 1.48 -18.39 15.89
CA ALA A 30 1.87 -18.44 14.48
C ALA A 30 0.77 -17.87 13.57
N LYS A 31 -0.49 -18.26 13.81
CA LYS A 31 -1.64 -17.72 13.06
C LYS A 31 -1.84 -16.23 13.29
N PHE A 32 -1.63 -15.74 14.50
CA PHE A 32 -1.77 -14.33 14.82
C PHE A 32 -0.70 -13.46 14.14
N ILE A 33 0.54 -13.95 14.08
CA ILE A 33 1.65 -13.28 13.37
C ILE A 33 1.37 -13.24 11.86
N GLU A 34 0.89 -14.34 11.28
CA GLU A 34 0.52 -14.43 9.86
C GLU A 34 -0.57 -13.39 9.49
N THR A 35 -1.52 -13.11 10.39
CA THR A 35 -2.56 -12.09 10.19
C THR A 35 -2.08 -10.64 10.37
N ARG A 36 -0.98 -10.40 11.09
CA ARG A 36 -0.41 -9.05 11.34
C ARG A 36 0.52 -8.56 10.23
N ASN A 37 0.30 -8.99 8.99
CA ASN A 37 1.02 -8.46 7.84
C ASN A 37 0.50 -7.03 7.53
N ILE A 38 0.84 -6.08 8.40
CA ILE A 38 0.63 -4.65 8.21
C ILE A 38 1.60 -4.24 7.10
N GLN A 39 1.07 -3.63 6.04
CA GLN A 39 1.92 -3.14 4.96
C GLN A 39 2.63 -1.86 5.37
N THR A 40 3.79 -1.61 4.77
CA THR A 40 4.45 -0.30 4.82
C THR A 40 4.46 0.32 3.43
N MET A 41 4.86 1.59 3.33
CA MET A 41 5.09 2.24 2.03
C MET A 41 6.16 1.50 1.19
N GLU A 42 7.10 0.82 1.84
CA GLU A 42 8.16 0.06 1.17
C GLU A 42 7.65 -1.23 0.53
N ASP A 43 6.54 -1.78 1.03
CA ASP A 43 5.89 -2.96 0.44
C ASP A 43 5.13 -2.63 -0.85
N MET A 44 4.91 -1.35 -1.14
CA MET A 44 4.18 -0.92 -2.33
C MET A 44 5.01 -1.18 -3.59
N SER A 45 4.42 -1.94 -4.52
CA SER A 45 5.06 -2.22 -5.81
C SER A 45 5.08 -0.96 -6.67
N ASN A 46 6.27 -0.45 -6.96
CA ASN A 46 6.46 0.75 -7.76
C ASN A 46 6.59 0.43 -9.26
N LEU A 47 5.75 1.05 -10.09
CA LEU A 47 5.69 0.87 -11.54
C LEU A 47 6.59 1.88 -12.27
N ARG A 48 7.11 1.47 -13.43
CA ARG A 48 7.98 2.26 -14.30
C ARG A 48 7.29 2.59 -15.62
N GLU A 49 7.31 3.86 -15.99
CA GLU A 49 6.93 4.36 -17.31
C GLU A 49 5.62 3.72 -17.83
N GLN A 50 5.70 2.96 -18.93
CA GLN A 50 4.53 2.35 -19.56
C GLN A 50 3.87 1.27 -18.71
N GLN A 51 4.57 0.67 -17.74
CA GLN A 51 4.01 -0.36 -16.84
C GLN A 51 2.80 0.15 -16.06
N ILE A 52 2.69 1.48 -15.89
CA ILE A 52 1.54 2.16 -15.27
C ILE A 52 0.24 1.82 -16.00
N PHE A 53 0.27 1.57 -17.32
CA PHE A 53 -0.90 1.30 -18.15
C PHE A 53 -1.07 -0.18 -18.54
N GLU A 54 -0.14 -1.04 -18.12
CA GLU A 54 -0.10 -2.45 -18.53
C GLU A 54 -0.69 -3.41 -17.49
N GLN A 55 -1.14 -2.91 -16.34
CA GLN A 55 -1.73 -3.77 -15.32
C GLN A 55 -3.14 -4.21 -15.72
N GLN A 56 -3.52 -5.39 -15.26
CA GLN A 56 -4.83 -5.96 -15.55
C GLN A 56 -5.90 -5.42 -14.58
N GLY A 57 -7.10 -5.15 -15.12
CA GLY A 57 -8.28 -4.78 -14.35
C GLY A 57 -8.33 -3.29 -14.00
N THR A 58 -8.95 -3.00 -12.85
CA THR A 58 -9.02 -1.65 -12.27
C THR A 58 -8.11 -1.57 -11.06
N TYR A 59 -7.29 -0.53 -11.01
CA TYR A 59 -6.27 -0.34 -9.98
C TYR A 59 -5.99 1.14 -9.76
N TYR A 60 -5.39 1.42 -8.63
CA TYR A 60 -4.91 2.73 -8.24
C TYR A 60 -3.40 2.83 -8.45
N VAL A 61 -2.94 4.03 -8.82
CA VAL A 61 -1.51 4.38 -8.83
C VAL A 61 -1.35 5.64 -8.00
N TYR A 62 -0.58 5.54 -6.92
CA TYR A 62 -0.17 6.66 -6.09
C TYR A 62 1.12 7.24 -6.65
N VAL A 63 1.03 8.47 -7.16
CA VAL A 63 2.14 9.20 -7.76
C VAL A 63 2.72 10.13 -6.70
N TYR A 64 3.98 9.93 -6.35
CA TYR A 64 4.59 10.61 -5.22
C TYR A 64 6.08 10.82 -5.39
N SER A 65 6.60 11.77 -4.61
CA SER A 65 8.02 12.00 -4.44
C SER A 65 8.47 11.39 -3.11
N LYS A 66 9.54 10.59 -3.13
CA LYS A 66 10.17 9.99 -1.96
C LYS A 66 11.22 10.94 -1.35
N PHE A 67 11.94 11.69 -2.18
CA PHE A 67 13.05 12.53 -1.75
C PHE A 67 12.75 14.03 -1.79
N GLY A 68 11.59 14.42 -2.30
CA GLY A 68 11.22 15.81 -2.56
C GLY A 68 11.72 16.28 -3.93
N ILE A 69 11.21 17.42 -4.35
CA ILE A 69 11.60 18.10 -5.58
C ILE A 69 12.08 19.50 -5.19
N GLU A 70 13.24 19.92 -5.71
CA GLU A 70 13.84 21.21 -5.40
C GLU A 70 12.85 22.35 -5.67
N GLY A 71 12.64 23.22 -4.66
CA GLY A 71 11.67 24.32 -4.72
C GLY A 71 10.22 23.92 -4.39
N HIS A 72 9.94 22.65 -4.09
CA HIS A 72 8.60 22.13 -3.78
C HIS A 72 8.62 21.21 -2.54
N GLU A 73 9.22 21.68 -1.45
CA GLU A 73 9.39 20.91 -0.20
C GLU A 73 8.06 20.47 0.42
N GLN A 74 6.98 21.23 0.22
CA GLN A 74 5.64 20.94 0.71
C GLN A 74 5.09 19.57 0.25
N ILE A 75 5.62 19.00 -0.84
CA ILE A 75 5.17 17.69 -1.34
C ILE A 75 5.42 16.59 -0.32
N LEU A 76 6.53 16.68 0.44
CA LEU A 76 6.88 15.69 1.45
C LEU A 76 5.95 15.76 2.65
N ASP A 77 5.55 16.96 3.07
CA ASP A 77 4.59 17.15 4.16
C ASP A 77 3.22 16.54 3.80
N LYS A 78 2.71 16.86 2.60
CA LYS A 78 1.46 16.27 2.09
C LYS A 78 1.53 14.74 2.00
N ALA A 79 2.68 14.20 1.59
CA ALA A 79 2.89 12.75 1.50
C ALA A 79 2.88 12.09 2.88
N ALA A 80 3.49 12.73 3.89
CA ALA A 80 3.45 12.26 5.28
C ALA A 80 2.02 12.26 5.84
N GLU A 81 1.20 13.26 5.52
CA GLU A 81 -0.21 13.31 5.94
C GLU A 81 -1.10 12.23 5.30
N LEU A 82 -0.65 11.66 4.18
CA LEU A 82 -1.35 10.59 3.47
C LEU A 82 -0.84 9.19 3.81
N GLU A 83 0.36 9.07 4.38
CA GLU A 83 1.04 7.79 4.61
C GLU A 83 0.15 6.76 5.30
N GLU A 84 -0.49 7.14 6.41
CA GLU A 84 -1.39 6.25 7.15
C GLU A 84 -2.55 5.76 6.27
N THR A 85 -3.14 6.64 5.46
CA THR A 85 -4.27 6.29 4.59
C THR A 85 -3.84 5.34 3.48
N ILE A 86 -2.68 5.60 2.87
CA ILE A 86 -2.09 4.73 1.84
C ILE A 86 -1.77 3.34 2.42
N VAL A 87 -1.13 3.29 3.58
CA VAL A 87 -0.79 2.03 4.29
C VAL A 87 -2.04 1.25 4.68
N ASN A 88 -3.08 1.93 5.18
CA ASN A 88 -4.36 1.31 5.50
C ASN A 88 -5.01 0.69 4.27
N TYR A 89 -5.01 1.41 3.15
CA TYR A 89 -5.53 0.88 1.88
C TYR A 89 -4.68 -0.29 1.35
N LEU A 90 -3.35 -0.19 1.36
CA LEU A 90 -2.46 -1.30 0.96
C LEU A 90 -2.75 -2.57 1.76
N THR A 91 -2.90 -2.42 3.08
CA THR A 91 -3.24 -3.53 3.98
C THR A 91 -4.63 -4.09 3.68
N TYR A 92 -5.61 -3.23 3.41
CA TYR A 92 -6.95 -3.63 2.98
C TYR A 92 -6.92 -4.40 1.65
N ALA A 93 -6.26 -3.87 0.63
CA ALA A 93 -6.20 -4.46 -0.70
C ALA A 93 -5.47 -5.82 -0.70
N LYS A 94 -4.45 -5.99 0.14
CA LYS A 94 -3.78 -7.28 0.34
C LYS A 94 -4.68 -8.35 0.95
N ARG A 95 -5.61 -7.94 1.83
CA ARG A 95 -6.54 -8.85 2.54
C ARG A 95 -7.80 -9.15 1.73
N ASN A 96 -8.20 -8.26 0.82
CA ASN A 96 -9.44 -8.34 0.06
C ASN A 96 -9.14 -8.53 -1.43
N LYS A 97 -9.33 -9.75 -1.95
CA LYS A 97 -9.03 -10.08 -3.36
C LYS A 97 -9.82 -9.29 -4.39
N GLU A 98 -11.03 -8.84 -4.02
CA GLU A 98 -11.90 -8.03 -4.87
C GLU A 98 -11.54 -6.54 -4.86
N ALA A 99 -10.66 -6.11 -3.94
CA ALA A 99 -10.23 -4.73 -3.88
C ALA A 99 -9.32 -4.40 -5.07
N SER A 100 -9.43 -3.16 -5.56
CA SER A 100 -8.50 -2.65 -6.56
C SER A 100 -7.09 -2.60 -5.97
N LYS A 101 -6.10 -3.08 -6.72
CA LYS A 101 -4.71 -3.02 -6.29
C LYS A 101 -4.24 -1.57 -6.22
N LEU A 102 -3.29 -1.29 -5.34
CA LEU A 102 -2.61 -0.01 -5.26
C LEU A 102 -1.13 -0.19 -5.59
N TYR A 103 -0.66 0.59 -6.55
CA TYR A 103 0.72 0.64 -6.99
C TYR A 103 1.33 2.01 -6.71
N GLY A 104 2.64 2.05 -6.59
CA GLY A 104 3.38 3.30 -6.48
C GLY A 104 3.95 3.76 -7.82
N MET A 105 4.16 5.06 -7.95
CA MET A 105 4.91 5.68 -9.02
C MET A 105 5.78 6.79 -8.42
N ILE A 106 7.04 6.47 -8.16
CA ILE A 106 8.03 7.45 -7.70
C ILE A 106 8.45 8.30 -8.89
N VAL A 107 8.35 9.62 -8.78
CA VAL A 107 8.67 10.58 -9.86
C VAL A 107 10.01 11.30 -9.68
N ASP A 108 10.79 10.92 -8.67
CA ASP A 108 12.05 11.59 -8.33
C ASP A 108 13.17 11.33 -9.33
N SER A 109 14.03 12.32 -9.50
CA SER A 109 15.35 12.15 -10.10
C SER A 109 16.35 11.70 -9.03
N GLY A 110 16.52 10.39 -8.85
CA GLY A 110 17.43 9.81 -7.85
C GLY A 110 18.06 8.49 -8.28
N SER A 111 18.88 7.88 -7.41
CA SER A 111 19.56 6.60 -7.67
C SER A 111 18.60 5.44 -7.92
N ASP A 112 17.39 5.50 -7.36
CA ASP A 112 16.28 4.59 -7.63
C ASP A 112 15.46 5.13 -8.81
N ASN A 113 16.08 5.41 -9.96
CA ASN A 113 15.37 5.99 -11.09
C ASN A 113 14.39 4.97 -11.69
N TYR A 114 13.09 5.23 -11.52
CA TYR A 114 12.00 4.44 -12.12
C TYR A 114 11.70 4.85 -13.57
N GLY A 115 12.45 5.81 -14.15
CA GLY A 115 12.19 6.38 -15.48
C GLY A 115 11.00 7.37 -15.51
N ASN A 116 10.36 7.57 -14.36
CA ASN A 116 9.11 8.30 -14.24
C ASN A 116 9.27 9.82 -14.23
N TYR A 117 10.48 10.35 -14.04
CA TYR A 117 10.73 11.80 -14.00
C TYR A 117 10.23 12.52 -15.26
N GLY A 118 10.21 11.84 -16.42
CA GLY A 118 9.65 12.38 -17.67
C GLY A 118 8.14 12.66 -17.65
N ALA A 119 7.42 12.21 -16.63
CA ALA A 119 6.03 12.57 -16.40
C ALA A 119 5.87 13.95 -15.74
N LEU A 120 6.91 14.47 -15.09
CA LEU A 120 6.84 15.75 -14.38
C LEU A 120 6.86 16.93 -15.33
N VAL A 121 5.99 17.90 -15.07
CA VAL A 121 5.97 19.20 -15.71
C VAL A 121 6.02 20.31 -14.67
N PHE A 122 6.61 21.43 -15.07
CA PHE A 122 6.85 22.61 -14.23
C PHE A 122 6.27 23.86 -14.87
N GLY A 123 6.11 24.92 -14.07
CA GLY A 123 5.71 26.25 -14.54
C GLY A 123 4.20 26.39 -14.69
N THR A 124 3.72 26.76 -15.88
CA THR A 124 2.30 27.05 -16.12
C THR A 124 1.51 25.86 -16.67
N GLN A 125 2.14 24.69 -16.82
CA GLN A 125 1.49 23.49 -17.34
C GLN A 125 0.63 22.87 -16.23
N SER A 126 -0.64 22.58 -16.50
CA SER A 126 -1.50 21.88 -15.54
C SER A 126 -1.34 20.36 -15.65
N THR A 127 -1.65 19.63 -14.57
CA THR A 127 -1.80 18.17 -14.63
C THR A 127 -2.87 17.77 -15.64
N ASN A 128 -2.50 16.91 -16.58
CA ASN A 128 -3.40 16.38 -17.61
C ASN A 128 -3.17 14.88 -17.75
N VAL A 129 -3.92 14.10 -16.97
CA VAL A 129 -3.81 12.64 -16.99
C VAL A 129 -5.12 11.93 -17.30
N ARG A 130 -6.28 12.60 -17.23
CA ARG A 130 -7.56 11.96 -17.51
C ARG A 130 -7.64 11.48 -18.96
N ASN A 131 -8.15 10.26 -19.17
CA ASN A 131 -8.21 9.59 -20.47
C ASN A 131 -6.87 9.28 -21.12
N VAL A 132 -5.74 9.50 -20.44
CA VAL A 132 -4.43 9.11 -20.95
C VAL A 132 -4.30 7.59 -20.93
N THR A 133 -3.66 7.05 -21.97
CA THR A 133 -3.40 5.61 -22.17
C THR A 133 -1.93 5.27 -22.37
N SER A 134 -1.04 6.27 -22.36
CA SER A 134 0.39 6.08 -22.58
C SER A 134 1.21 6.99 -21.68
N PHE A 135 2.37 6.51 -21.27
CA PHE A 135 3.26 7.25 -20.38
C PHE A 135 3.76 8.56 -20.99
N SER A 136 4.00 8.60 -22.30
CA SER A 136 4.42 9.80 -23.02
C SER A 136 3.48 11.00 -22.83
N ASN A 137 2.18 10.72 -22.68
CA ASN A 137 1.11 11.71 -22.52
C ASN A 137 0.71 11.91 -21.05
N PHE A 138 1.27 11.13 -20.13
CA PHE A 138 0.97 11.22 -18.71
C PHE A 138 1.80 12.35 -18.09
N LYS A 139 1.19 13.53 -17.93
CA LYS A 139 1.86 14.74 -17.44
C LYS A 139 1.27 15.19 -16.10
N VAL A 140 2.11 15.20 -15.08
CA VAL A 140 1.79 15.57 -13.70
C VAL A 140 2.54 16.83 -13.33
N HIS A 141 1.81 17.85 -12.91
CA HIS A 141 2.42 19.07 -12.41
C HIS A 141 3.00 18.82 -11.02
N VAL A 142 4.18 19.38 -10.76
CA VAL A 142 4.92 19.20 -9.50
C VAL A 142 4.10 19.58 -8.26
N ASP A 143 3.32 20.66 -8.32
CA ASP A 143 2.51 21.13 -7.18
C ASP A 143 1.28 20.27 -6.87
N ASP A 144 0.87 19.43 -7.82
CA ASP A 144 -0.24 18.49 -7.66
C ASP A 144 0.22 17.17 -7.02
N LEU A 145 1.50 17.03 -6.70
CA LEU A 145 2.00 15.89 -5.93
C LEU A 145 1.74 16.06 -4.42
N PRO A 146 1.51 14.95 -3.70
CA PRO A 146 1.21 13.62 -4.22
C PRO A 146 -0.21 13.55 -4.81
N MET A 147 -0.42 12.65 -5.77
CA MET A 147 -1.74 12.42 -6.38
C MET A 147 -2.09 10.93 -6.48
N LEU A 148 -3.38 10.64 -6.60
CA LEU A 148 -3.89 9.29 -6.87
C LEU A 148 -4.56 9.26 -8.24
N VAL A 149 -4.26 8.26 -9.05
CA VAL A 149 -5.00 8.00 -10.31
C VAL A 149 -5.66 6.63 -10.25
N LYS A 150 -6.85 6.55 -10.86
CA LYS A 150 -7.57 5.30 -11.05
C LYS A 150 -7.48 4.90 -12.50
N ILE A 151 -6.87 3.75 -12.78
CA ILE A 151 -6.68 3.23 -14.12
C ILE A 151 -7.56 2.00 -14.30
N SER A 152 -8.26 1.96 -15.43
CA SER A 152 -9.08 0.81 -15.82
C SER A 152 -8.82 0.50 -17.27
N ASN A 153 -8.47 -0.75 -17.57
CA ASN A 153 -8.19 -1.23 -18.93
C ASN A 153 -7.15 -0.35 -19.65
N GLY A 154 -6.04 -0.03 -18.97
CA GLY A 154 -4.94 0.76 -19.53
C GLY A 154 -5.28 2.22 -19.81
N ARG A 155 -6.35 2.77 -19.22
CA ARG A 155 -6.73 4.18 -19.34
C ARG A 155 -6.99 4.80 -17.98
N VAL A 156 -6.48 6.00 -17.75
CA VAL A 156 -6.82 6.81 -16.57
C VAL A 156 -8.29 7.20 -16.65
N THR A 157 -9.07 6.68 -15.72
CA THR A 157 -10.51 6.95 -15.58
C THR A 157 -10.78 8.18 -14.73
N ASP A 158 -10.09 8.29 -13.60
CA ASP A 158 -10.21 9.38 -12.64
C ASP A 158 -8.85 9.75 -12.03
N GLN A 159 -8.77 10.97 -11.51
CA GLN A 159 -7.59 11.54 -10.86
C GLN A 159 -8.03 12.31 -9.61
N TYR A 160 -7.23 12.24 -8.55
CA TYR A 160 -7.45 12.89 -7.27
C TYR A 160 -6.17 13.63 -6.88
N LEU A 161 -6.24 14.96 -6.82
CA LEU A 161 -5.08 15.85 -6.71
C LEU A 161 -4.88 16.42 -5.30
N THR A 162 -5.92 16.36 -4.45
CA THR A 162 -5.86 16.89 -3.09
C THR A 162 -5.85 15.75 -2.08
N GLU A 163 -5.19 15.95 -0.95
CA GLU A 163 -5.15 14.95 0.12
C GLU A 163 -6.54 14.53 0.58
N SER A 164 -7.47 15.48 0.68
CA SER A 164 -8.86 15.24 1.06
C SER A 164 -9.53 14.29 0.07
N ALA A 165 -9.37 14.55 -1.24
CA ALA A 165 -9.96 13.73 -2.29
C ALA A 165 -9.34 12.33 -2.34
N ILE A 166 -8.03 12.21 -2.10
CA ILE A 166 -7.33 10.93 -2.00
C ILE A 166 -7.85 10.13 -0.80
N LYS A 167 -7.95 10.78 0.37
CA LYS A 167 -8.47 10.15 1.60
C LYS A 167 -9.89 9.66 1.41
N GLU A 168 -10.76 10.50 0.87
CA GLU A 168 -12.18 10.17 0.63
C GLU A 168 -12.33 8.98 -0.34
N GLU A 169 -11.63 8.98 -1.48
CA GLU A 169 -11.72 7.87 -2.44
C GLU A 169 -11.24 6.55 -1.84
N LEU A 170 -10.11 6.55 -1.12
CA LEU A 170 -9.57 5.32 -0.53
C LEU A 170 -10.44 4.82 0.63
N GLN A 171 -11.00 5.72 1.46
CA GLN A 171 -11.96 5.36 2.51
C GLN A 171 -13.24 4.76 1.93
N LYS A 172 -13.78 5.40 0.88
CA LYS A 172 -14.92 4.88 0.13
C LYS A 172 -14.63 3.51 -0.47
N ALA A 173 -13.45 3.31 -1.05
CA ALA A 173 -13.03 2.01 -1.58
C ALA A 173 -12.85 0.94 -0.50
N MET A 174 -12.64 1.32 0.76
CA MET A 174 -12.65 0.42 1.92
C MET A 174 -14.05 0.18 2.51
N GLY A 175 -15.08 0.90 2.04
CA GLY A 175 -16.44 0.84 2.59
C GLY A 175 -16.58 1.59 3.92
N ILE A 176 -15.74 2.59 4.16
CA ILE A 176 -15.82 3.50 5.31
C ILE A 176 -16.53 4.76 4.80
N GLU A 177 -17.84 4.88 5.09
CA GLU A 177 -18.64 6.08 4.85
C GLU A 177 -18.70 6.97 6.10
#